data_AF-A0A3R6F547-F1
#
_entry.id   AF-A0A3R6F547-F1
#
_cell.length_a   1.000
_cell.length_b   1.000
_cell.length_c   1.000
_cell.angle_alpha   90.00
_cell.angle_beta   90.00
_cell.angle_gamma   90.00
#
_symmetry.space_group_name_H-M   'P 1'
#
loop_
_entity.id
_entity.type
_entity.pdbx_description
1 polymer ?
#
loop_
_entity_poly.entity_id
_entity_poly.type
_entity_poly.pdbx_seq_one_letter_code
_entity_poly.pdbx_strand_id
1 'polypeptide(L)'
;MNYVLGCYEAGLKENQIDSWEKIDEETNSLVSVLTYIVLFVNDQVYNYSLSLEEELKKSPFYRFKIKKLFNDIEKEVGKYNKNIFRIANVNAEVLANITLSMEEDIKPHIDNYYYTISQVLLNHGISGERNRLSSLACVINMLSQTSRISINDFGDVISKRFHIANNPLEYLNLDKIERLSDLLSSEIGESKEKINLNEIPSIHAAFRALFNNLMKPEVFEKAFHPNQSYSEE
;
A
#
# COMPACT_ATOMS: atom_id res chain seq x y z
N MET A 1 12.10 -29.64 35.94
CA MET A 1 10.89 -28.80 35.84
C MET A 1 10.35 -29.02 34.44
N ASN A 2 9.47 -30.02 34.32
CA ASN A 2 8.94 -30.52 33.05
C ASN A 2 7.70 -29.70 32.69
N TYR A 3 7.72 -29.03 31.54
CA TYR A 3 6.48 -28.63 30.88
C TYR A 3 6.05 -29.78 29.98
N VAL A 4 4.95 -30.44 30.37
CA VAL A 4 4.32 -31.53 29.64
C VAL A 4 3.69 -30.97 28.38
N LEU A 5 4.22 -31.39 27.22
CA LEU A 5 3.56 -31.29 25.92
C LEU A 5 2.30 -32.17 25.95
N GLY A 6 1.15 -31.53 26.17
CA GLY A 6 -0.15 -32.15 25.92
C GLY A 6 -0.42 -32.16 24.42
N CYS A 7 -0.05 -33.24 23.74
CA CYS A 7 -0.55 -33.56 22.42
C CYS A 7 -2.08 -33.75 22.50
N TYR A 8 -2.84 -32.73 22.13
CA TYR A 8 -4.23 -32.92 21.72
C TYR A 8 -4.22 -33.35 20.25
N GLU A 9 -4.07 -34.65 20.02
CA GLU A 9 -4.45 -35.30 18.77
C GLU A 9 -5.98 -35.27 18.67
N ALA A 10 -6.55 -34.13 18.29
CA ALA A 10 -7.91 -34.05 17.80
C ALA A 10 -7.84 -34.16 16.27
N GLY A 11 -8.38 -35.26 15.74
CA GLY A 11 -8.33 -35.61 14.32
C GLY A 11 -8.63 -34.43 13.40
N LEU A 12 -7.60 -34.01 12.65
CA LEU A 12 -7.72 -33.12 11.51
C LEU A 12 -8.59 -33.81 10.45
N LYS A 13 -9.88 -33.48 10.44
CA LYS A 13 -10.66 -33.59 9.21
C LYS A 13 -10.09 -32.55 8.26
N GLU A 14 -9.39 -33.03 7.24
CA GLU A 14 -8.96 -32.29 6.06
C GLU A 14 -10.18 -31.64 5.38
N ASN A 15 -10.56 -30.46 5.86
CA ASN A 15 -11.49 -29.60 5.16
C ASN A 15 -10.67 -28.44 4.60
N GLN A 16 -10.51 -28.40 3.29
CA GLN A 16 -10.13 -27.20 2.56
C GLN A 16 -10.97 -26.04 3.11
N ILE A 17 -10.33 -25.02 3.70
CA ILE A 17 -11.06 -23.87 4.20
C ILE A 17 -11.34 -22.97 3.00
N ASP A 18 -12.56 -23.10 2.46
CA ASP A 18 -12.97 -22.42 1.24
C ASP A 18 -13.68 -21.08 1.50
N SER A 19 -13.88 -20.67 2.77
CA SER A 19 -14.60 -19.44 3.10
C SER A 19 -13.78 -18.42 3.90
N TRP A 20 -13.84 -17.16 3.46
CA TRP A 20 -13.21 -15.99 4.07
C TRP A 20 -13.63 -15.79 5.54
N GLU A 21 -14.91 -16.00 5.85
CA GLU A 21 -15.45 -15.89 7.22
C GLU A 21 -14.75 -16.83 8.18
N LYS A 22 -14.45 -18.07 7.74
CA LYS A 22 -13.77 -19.06 8.57
C LYS A 22 -12.29 -18.71 8.78
N ILE A 23 -11.62 -18.17 7.77
CA ILE A 23 -10.24 -17.68 7.89
C ILE A 23 -10.19 -16.46 8.82
N ASP A 24 -11.18 -15.56 8.74
CA ASP A 24 -11.24 -14.37 9.59
C ASP A 24 -11.53 -14.72 11.06
N GLU A 25 -12.49 -15.61 11.32
CA GLU A 25 -12.80 -16.14 12.65
C GLU A 25 -11.57 -16.83 13.28
N GLU A 26 -10.89 -17.71 12.54
CA GLU A 26 -9.71 -18.43 13.05
C GLU A 26 -8.47 -17.52 13.23
N THR A 27 -8.48 -16.32 12.65
CA THR A 27 -7.40 -15.33 12.80
C THR A 27 -7.74 -14.15 13.72
N ASN A 28 -8.89 -14.20 14.43
CA ASN A 28 -9.40 -13.10 15.23
C ASN A 28 -9.43 -11.78 14.44
N SER A 29 -9.96 -11.81 13.22
CA SER A 29 -10.12 -10.65 12.31
C SER A 29 -8.85 -9.99 11.79
N LEU A 30 -7.67 -10.59 12.01
CA LEU A 30 -6.40 -10.11 11.45
C LEU A 30 -6.44 -10.04 9.90
N VAL A 31 -7.15 -10.97 9.29
CA VAL A 31 -7.33 -11.08 7.84
C VAL A 31 -8.13 -9.90 7.29
N SER A 32 -9.24 -9.54 7.94
CA SER A 32 -9.98 -8.31 7.65
C SER A 32 -9.09 -7.07 7.78
N VAL A 33 -8.36 -6.93 8.89
CA VAL A 33 -7.47 -5.77 9.12
C VAL A 33 -6.45 -5.62 7.98
N LEU A 34 -5.73 -6.69 7.63
CA LEU A 34 -4.74 -6.67 6.55
C LEU A 34 -5.37 -6.37 5.18
N THR A 35 -6.59 -6.85 4.94
CA THR A 35 -7.36 -6.51 3.73
C THR A 35 -7.60 -5.00 3.67
N TYR A 36 -8.09 -4.39 4.76
CA TYR A 36 -8.31 -2.93 4.81
C TYR A 36 -7.03 -2.12 4.71
N ILE A 37 -5.88 -2.62 5.19
CA ILE A 37 -4.57 -2.00 4.94
C ILE A 37 -4.28 -1.92 3.45
N VAL A 38 -4.39 -3.04 2.75
CA VAL A 38 -4.11 -3.10 1.31
C VAL A 38 -5.08 -2.20 0.55
N LEU A 39 -6.36 -2.21 0.92
CA LEU A 39 -7.37 -1.33 0.34
C LEU A 39 -7.02 0.15 0.53
N PHE A 40 -6.64 0.54 1.75
CA PHE A 40 -6.22 1.90 2.07
C PHE A 40 -4.97 2.31 1.27
N VAL A 41 -3.91 1.49 1.27
CA VAL A 41 -2.68 1.80 0.54
C VAL A 41 -2.95 1.96 -0.95
N ASN A 42 -3.80 1.11 -1.52
CA ASN A 42 -4.18 1.20 -2.92
C ASN A 42 -5.05 2.43 -3.22
N ASP A 43 -5.91 2.85 -2.30
CA ASP A 43 -6.64 4.12 -2.41
C ASP A 43 -5.68 5.32 -2.43
N GLN A 44 -4.65 5.29 -1.58
CA GLN A 44 -3.60 6.31 -1.63
C GLN A 44 -2.81 6.27 -2.96
N VAL A 45 -2.54 5.09 -3.54
CA VAL A 45 -1.97 5.00 -4.90
C VAL A 45 -2.83 5.74 -5.92
N TYR A 46 -4.16 5.59 -5.85
CA TYR A 46 -5.09 6.33 -6.71
C TYR A 46 -5.02 7.84 -6.47
N ASN A 47 -5.10 8.28 -5.21
CA ASN A 47 -5.08 9.71 -4.85
C ASN A 47 -3.79 10.40 -5.30
N TYR A 48 -2.63 9.79 -5.07
CA TYR A 48 -1.35 10.32 -5.53
C TYR A 48 -1.20 10.24 -7.07
N SER A 49 -1.86 9.27 -7.73
CA SER A 49 -1.92 9.24 -9.21
C SER A 49 -2.71 10.42 -9.78
N LEU A 50 -3.81 10.82 -9.12
CA LEU A 50 -4.57 12.04 -9.49
C LEU A 50 -3.74 13.30 -9.25
N SER A 51 -3.04 13.41 -8.12
CA SER A 51 -2.14 14.55 -7.87
C SER A 51 -1.02 14.63 -8.91
N LEU A 52 -0.44 13.49 -9.28
CA LEU A 52 0.56 13.42 -10.35
C LEU A 52 -0.04 13.82 -11.69
N GLU A 53 -1.26 13.40 -12.02
CA GLU A 53 -1.96 13.79 -13.24
C GLU A 53 -2.08 15.30 -13.36
N GLU A 54 -2.54 15.95 -12.28
CA GLU A 54 -2.84 17.37 -12.24
C GLU A 54 -1.58 18.21 -12.49
N GLU A 55 -0.48 17.83 -11.85
CA GLU A 55 0.81 18.49 -12.01
C GLU A 55 1.44 18.15 -13.38
N LEU A 56 1.41 16.87 -13.78
CA LEU A 56 2.07 16.40 -14.98
C LEU A 56 1.43 16.97 -16.24
N LYS A 57 0.10 17.05 -16.32
CA LYS A 57 -0.59 17.60 -17.51
C LYS A 57 -0.30 19.09 -17.74
N LYS A 58 0.04 19.84 -16.69
CA LYS A 58 0.46 21.26 -16.77
C LYS A 58 1.94 21.40 -17.16
N SER A 59 2.67 20.30 -17.16
CA SER A 59 4.12 20.28 -17.28
C SER A 59 4.67 20.30 -18.70
N PRO A 60 5.81 20.97 -18.97
CA PRO A 60 6.54 20.79 -20.22
C PRO A 60 7.09 19.37 -20.42
N PHE A 61 7.16 18.56 -19.36
CA PHE A 61 7.65 17.18 -19.41
C PHE A 61 6.61 16.19 -19.93
N TYR A 62 5.33 16.56 -20.05
CA TYR A 62 4.26 15.70 -20.54
C TYR A 62 4.31 15.50 -22.07
N ARG A 63 5.34 14.76 -22.50
CA ARG A 63 5.66 14.46 -23.90
C ARG A 63 5.61 12.95 -24.14
N PHE A 64 5.75 12.54 -25.41
CA PHE A 64 5.44 11.19 -25.92
C PHE A 64 5.70 10.02 -24.94
N LYS A 65 6.92 9.89 -24.41
CA LYS A 65 7.30 8.77 -23.54
C LYS A 65 6.68 8.86 -22.13
N ILE A 66 6.81 10.00 -21.46
CA ILE A 66 6.22 10.27 -20.13
C ILE A 66 4.69 10.17 -20.18
N LYS A 67 4.08 10.76 -21.22
CA LYS A 67 2.64 10.67 -21.47
C LYS A 67 2.17 9.23 -21.63
N LYS A 68 2.90 8.41 -22.39
CA LYS A 68 2.57 7.00 -22.56
C LYS A 68 2.63 6.25 -21.23
N LEU A 69 3.71 6.42 -20.47
CA LEU A 69 3.87 5.77 -19.16
C LEU A 69 2.75 6.17 -18.20
N PHE A 70 2.44 7.46 -18.11
CA PHE A 70 1.37 7.94 -17.25
C PHE A 70 -0.01 7.40 -17.67
N ASN A 71 -0.34 7.42 -18.97
CA ASN A 71 -1.60 6.85 -19.46
C ASN A 71 -1.73 5.34 -19.17
N ASP A 72 -0.61 4.60 -19.19
CA ASP A 72 -0.61 3.20 -18.81
C ASP A 72 -0.88 3.03 -17.30
N ILE A 73 -0.35 3.90 -16.43
CA ILE A 73 -0.68 3.94 -15.00
C ILE A 73 -2.17 4.24 -14.80
N GLU A 74 -2.68 5.30 -15.42
CA GLU A 74 -4.07 5.74 -15.32
C GLU A 74 -5.04 4.60 -15.72
N LYS A 75 -4.69 3.87 -16.78
CA LYS A 75 -5.46 2.70 -17.23
C LYS A 75 -5.48 1.57 -16.21
N GLU A 76 -4.35 1.24 -15.58
CA GLU A 76 -4.30 0.15 -14.59
C GLU A 76 -5.00 0.53 -13.29
N VAL A 77 -4.79 1.75 -12.80
CA VAL A 77 -5.51 2.28 -11.63
C VAL A 77 -7.02 2.31 -11.88
N GLY A 78 -7.44 2.73 -13.09
CA GLY A 78 -8.85 2.70 -13.49
C GLY A 78 -9.45 1.29 -13.59
N LYS A 79 -8.65 0.26 -13.90
CA LYS A 79 -9.11 -1.14 -13.83
C LYS A 79 -9.28 -1.60 -12.39
N TYR A 80 -8.31 -1.31 -11.53
CA TYR A 80 -8.36 -1.63 -10.11
C TYR A 80 -9.65 -1.08 -9.47
N ASN A 81 -9.91 0.22 -9.63
CA ASN A 81 -11.11 0.86 -9.08
C ASN A 81 -12.40 0.22 -9.60
N LYS A 82 -12.49 -0.12 -10.89
CA LYS A 82 -13.67 -0.82 -11.44
C LYS A 82 -13.86 -2.22 -10.87
N ASN A 83 -12.77 -2.91 -10.53
CA ASN A 83 -12.81 -4.27 -10.02
C ASN A 83 -13.17 -4.31 -8.53
N ILE A 84 -12.68 -3.36 -7.73
CA ILE A 84 -12.94 -3.34 -6.28
C ILE A 84 -14.44 -3.25 -5.96
N PHE A 85 -15.16 -2.36 -6.66
CA PHE A 85 -16.60 -2.17 -6.48
C PHE A 85 -17.42 -3.37 -6.99
N ARG A 86 -16.86 -4.18 -7.88
CA ARG A 86 -17.53 -5.38 -8.42
C ARG A 86 -17.28 -6.63 -7.59
N ILE A 87 -16.10 -6.76 -7.00
CA ILE A 87 -15.63 -7.99 -6.35
C ILE A 87 -15.96 -7.97 -4.86
N ALA A 88 -15.81 -6.81 -4.20
CA ALA A 88 -15.74 -6.81 -2.76
C ALA A 88 -17.12 -6.79 -2.07
N ASN A 89 -18.21 -6.44 -2.77
CA ASN A 89 -19.52 -6.13 -2.15
C ASN A 89 -19.39 -5.22 -0.91
N VAL A 90 -18.26 -4.50 -0.82
CA VAL A 90 -17.87 -3.70 0.33
C VAL A 90 -18.78 -2.49 0.34
N ASN A 91 -19.37 -2.20 1.49
CA ASN A 91 -20.12 -0.98 1.67
C ASN A 91 -19.17 0.20 1.47
N ALA A 92 -19.35 0.94 0.36
CA ALA A 92 -18.47 2.03 -0.03
C ALA A 92 -18.38 3.13 1.04
N GLU A 93 -19.46 3.34 1.81
CA GLU A 93 -19.49 4.29 2.93
C GLU A 93 -18.60 3.82 4.08
N VAL A 94 -18.65 2.52 4.43
CA VAL A 94 -17.80 1.94 5.48
C VAL A 94 -16.34 1.99 5.08
N LEU A 95 -16.03 1.65 3.82
CA LEU A 95 -14.66 1.75 3.30
C LEU A 95 -14.15 3.18 3.35
N ALA A 96 -14.95 4.15 2.90
CA ALA A 96 -14.57 5.56 2.92
C ALA A 96 -14.33 6.07 4.35
N ASN A 97 -15.15 5.67 5.32
CA ASN A 97 -14.96 6.07 6.72
C ASN A 97 -13.67 5.48 7.31
N ILE A 98 -13.39 4.19 7.04
CA ILE A 98 -12.16 3.53 7.48
C ILE A 98 -10.94 4.19 6.83
N THR A 99 -10.96 4.40 5.52
CA THR A 99 -9.82 4.99 4.81
C THR A 99 -9.56 6.43 5.23
N LEU A 100 -10.60 7.23 5.46
CA LEU A 100 -10.46 8.60 5.99
C LEU A 100 -9.82 8.60 7.39
N SER A 101 -10.29 7.74 8.29
CA SER A 101 -9.71 7.63 9.64
C SER A 101 -8.24 7.21 9.58
N MET A 102 -7.89 6.25 8.73
CA MET A 102 -6.51 5.84 8.52
C MET A 102 -5.66 6.94 7.88
N GLU A 103 -6.22 7.71 6.95
CA GLU A 103 -5.50 8.79 6.27
C GLU A 103 -5.03 9.86 7.25
N GLU A 104 -5.86 10.23 8.24
CA GLU A 104 -5.49 11.21 9.27
C GLU A 104 -4.18 10.85 9.98
N ASP A 105 -3.97 9.56 10.27
CA ASP A 105 -2.81 9.08 11.03
C ASP A 105 -1.62 8.77 10.12
N ILE A 106 -1.86 8.29 8.89
CA ILE A 106 -0.80 7.81 8.00
C ILE A 106 -0.27 8.90 7.06
N LYS A 107 -1.09 9.90 6.68
CA LYS A 107 -0.70 10.97 5.76
C LYS A 107 0.59 11.70 6.16
N PRO A 108 0.84 12.07 7.43
CA PRO A 108 2.10 12.70 7.82
C PRO A 108 3.34 11.86 7.50
N HIS A 109 3.21 10.53 7.54
CA HIS A 109 4.31 9.62 7.22
C HIS A 109 4.53 9.48 5.72
N ILE A 110 3.46 9.52 4.90
CA ILE A 110 3.57 9.58 3.44
C ILE A 110 4.23 10.90 3.02
N ASP A 111 3.81 12.01 3.61
CA ASP A 111 4.37 13.34 3.33
C ASP A 111 5.86 13.40 3.74
N ASN A 112 6.22 12.84 4.90
CA ASN A 112 7.63 12.73 5.30
C ASN A 112 8.47 11.92 4.30
N TYR A 113 7.93 10.82 3.77
CA TYR A 113 8.59 10.04 2.72
C TYR A 113 8.77 10.87 1.43
N TYR A 114 7.71 11.57 1.00
CA TYR A 114 7.75 12.49 -0.14
C TYR A 114 8.84 13.56 0.02
N TYR A 115 8.87 14.27 1.16
CA TYR A 115 9.86 15.33 1.40
C TYR A 115 11.28 14.78 1.52
N THR A 116 11.46 13.57 2.03
CA THR A 116 12.76 12.89 2.07
C THR A 116 13.27 12.62 0.66
N ILE A 117 12.42 12.09 -0.24
CA ILE A 117 12.78 11.91 -1.65
C ILE A 117 13.09 13.26 -2.29
N SER A 118 12.23 14.26 -2.09
CA SER A 118 12.42 15.59 -2.65
C SER A 118 13.76 16.19 -2.25
N GLN A 119 14.16 16.05 -0.98
CA GLN A 119 15.45 16.53 -0.50
C GLN A 119 16.63 15.75 -1.10
N VAL A 120 16.50 14.43 -1.24
CA VAL A 120 17.51 13.60 -1.89
C VAL A 120 17.71 14.01 -3.34
N LEU A 121 16.62 14.17 -4.09
CA LEU A 121 16.65 14.61 -5.48
C LEU A 121 17.27 16.01 -5.62
N LEU A 122 16.93 16.92 -4.68
CA LEU A 122 17.51 18.26 -4.64
C LEU A 122 19.03 18.22 -4.42
N ASN A 123 19.52 17.36 -3.53
CA ASN A 123 20.95 17.17 -3.28
C ASN A 123 21.69 16.62 -4.53
N HIS A 124 20.99 15.95 -5.44
CA HIS A 124 21.52 15.48 -6.72
C HIS A 124 21.25 16.45 -7.89
N GLY A 125 20.84 17.68 -7.60
CA GLY A 125 20.63 18.73 -8.59
C GLY A 125 19.29 18.67 -9.33
N ILE A 126 18.38 17.78 -8.97
CA ILE A 126 17.02 17.72 -9.50
C ILE A 126 16.14 18.64 -8.64
N SER A 127 15.69 19.76 -9.20
CA SER A 127 14.91 20.77 -8.46
C SER A 127 13.63 21.16 -9.21
N GLY A 128 12.83 22.05 -8.59
CA GLY A 128 11.63 22.61 -9.19
C GLY A 128 10.57 21.56 -9.55
N GLU A 129 9.92 21.74 -10.68
CA GLU A 129 8.82 20.90 -11.15
C GLU A 129 9.26 19.44 -11.37
N ARG A 130 10.46 19.23 -11.91
CA ARG A 130 11.01 17.89 -12.15
C ARG A 130 11.14 17.10 -10.84
N ASN A 131 11.58 17.77 -9.78
CA ASN A 131 11.68 17.18 -8.45
C ASN A 131 10.30 16.77 -7.92
N ARG A 132 9.30 17.66 -8.01
CA ARG A 132 7.93 17.39 -7.54
C ARG A 132 7.33 16.17 -8.25
N LEU A 133 7.37 16.16 -9.57
CA LEU A 133 6.82 15.07 -10.39
C LEU A 133 7.54 13.74 -10.14
N SER A 134 8.88 13.76 -10.03
CA SER A 134 9.65 12.55 -9.72
C SER A 134 9.34 12.04 -8.32
N SER A 135 9.20 12.94 -7.34
CA SER A 135 8.86 12.59 -5.96
C SER A 135 7.46 11.96 -5.87
N LEU A 136 6.47 12.53 -6.56
CA LEU A 136 5.12 11.94 -6.66
C LEU A 136 5.15 10.55 -7.29
N ALA A 137 5.87 10.36 -8.39
CA ALA A 137 6.03 9.05 -9.01
C ALA A 137 6.71 8.03 -8.07
N CYS A 138 7.70 8.48 -7.28
CA CYS A 138 8.35 7.63 -6.27
C CYS A 138 7.44 7.28 -5.08
N VAL A 139 6.53 8.18 -4.68
CA VAL A 139 5.51 7.88 -3.66
C VAL A 139 4.54 6.81 -4.17
N ILE A 140 4.04 6.95 -5.40
CA ILE A 140 3.16 5.93 -6.03
C ILE A 140 3.86 4.58 -6.09
N ASN A 141 5.13 4.56 -6.48
CA ASN A 141 5.95 3.36 -6.51
C ASN A 141 6.08 2.72 -5.12
N MET A 142 6.42 3.51 -4.10
CA MET A 142 6.56 3.02 -2.73
C MET A 142 5.24 2.48 -2.16
N LEU A 143 4.11 3.16 -2.40
CA LEU A 143 2.81 2.68 -1.95
C LEU A 143 2.43 1.37 -2.66
N SER A 144 2.72 1.26 -3.96
CA SER A 144 2.51 0.01 -4.71
C SER A 144 3.38 -1.13 -4.18
N GLN A 145 4.65 -0.86 -3.85
CA GLN A 145 5.53 -1.83 -3.19
C GLN A 145 4.99 -2.26 -1.82
N THR A 146 4.49 -1.31 -1.03
CA THR A 146 3.89 -1.57 0.28
C THR A 146 2.69 -2.50 0.16
N SER A 147 1.81 -2.24 -0.81
CA SER A 147 0.67 -3.11 -1.13
C SER A 147 1.12 -4.53 -1.46
N ARG A 148 2.08 -4.68 -2.38
CA ARG A 148 2.64 -5.99 -2.77
C ARG A 148 3.26 -6.74 -1.60
N ILE A 149 4.06 -6.07 -0.77
CA ILE A 149 4.69 -6.68 0.41
C ILE A 149 3.61 -7.17 1.37
N SER A 150 2.61 -6.34 1.69
CA SER A 150 1.51 -6.72 2.58
C SER A 150 0.70 -7.90 2.05
N ILE A 151 0.41 -7.93 0.73
CA ILE A 151 -0.29 -9.05 0.07
C ILE A 151 0.54 -10.33 0.19
N ASN A 152 1.84 -10.28 -0.12
CA ASN A 152 2.71 -11.46 -0.11
C ASN A 152 2.95 -12.00 1.31
N ASP A 153 3.26 -11.12 2.27
CA ASP A 153 3.46 -11.50 3.66
C ASP A 153 2.19 -12.16 4.23
N PHE A 154 1.02 -11.63 3.87
CA PHE A 154 -0.25 -12.26 4.21
C PHE A 154 -0.41 -13.65 3.59
N GLY A 155 -0.18 -13.79 2.29
CA GLY A 155 -0.24 -15.07 1.58
C GLY A 155 0.68 -16.13 2.20
N ASP A 156 1.90 -15.74 2.58
CA ASP A 156 2.88 -16.60 3.24
C ASP A 156 2.45 -17.03 4.64
N VAL A 157 1.78 -16.14 5.40
CA VAL A 157 1.27 -16.47 6.74
C VAL A 157 0.06 -17.41 6.64
N ILE A 158 -0.88 -17.11 5.74
CA ILE A 158 -2.11 -17.91 5.59
C ILE A 158 -1.81 -19.29 5.01
N SER A 159 -0.95 -19.40 4.00
CA SER A 159 -0.58 -20.71 3.41
C SER A 159 0.11 -21.67 4.39
N LYS A 160 0.79 -21.13 5.42
CA LYS A 160 1.38 -21.94 6.51
C LYS A 160 0.35 -22.44 7.52
N ARG A 161 -0.76 -21.72 7.69
CA ARG A 161 -1.83 -22.06 8.64
C ARG A 161 -2.97 -22.83 7.99
N PHE A 162 -3.19 -22.62 6.71
CA PHE A 162 -4.33 -23.11 5.95
C PHE A 162 -3.87 -23.66 4.60
N HIS A 163 -4.47 -24.77 4.16
CA HIS A 163 -4.27 -25.31 2.83
C HIS A 163 -5.05 -24.48 1.79
N ILE A 164 -4.50 -23.31 1.44
CA ILE A 164 -5.04 -22.43 0.39
C ILE A 164 -4.32 -22.66 -0.94
N ALA A 165 -5.08 -22.74 -2.03
CA ALA A 165 -4.52 -22.95 -3.37
C ALA A 165 -3.85 -21.68 -3.94
N ASN A 166 -4.36 -20.50 -3.58
CA ASN A 166 -3.87 -19.20 -4.04
C ASN A 166 -3.96 -18.17 -2.93
N ASN A 167 -3.13 -17.12 -2.99
CA ASN A 167 -3.25 -15.96 -2.12
C ASN A 167 -4.59 -15.25 -2.38
N PRO A 168 -5.46 -15.13 -1.37
CA PRO A 168 -6.80 -14.59 -1.62
C PRO A 168 -6.78 -13.05 -1.76
N LEU A 169 -5.67 -12.37 -1.46
CA LEU A 169 -5.49 -10.93 -1.70
C LEU A 169 -4.84 -10.60 -3.04
N GLU A 170 -4.48 -11.61 -3.85
CA GLU A 170 -3.75 -11.40 -5.12
C GLU A 170 -4.48 -10.46 -6.09
N TYR A 171 -5.80 -10.42 -6.03
CA TYR A 171 -6.62 -9.54 -6.87
C TYR A 171 -6.44 -8.04 -6.58
N LEU A 172 -5.84 -7.68 -5.43
CA LEU A 172 -5.53 -6.31 -5.03
C LEU A 172 -4.13 -5.86 -5.47
N ASN A 173 -3.35 -6.73 -6.13
CA ASN A 173 -1.97 -6.46 -6.49
C ASN A 173 -1.85 -5.32 -7.51
N LEU A 174 -0.87 -4.43 -7.31
CA LEU A 174 -0.55 -3.27 -8.13
C LEU A 174 0.82 -3.37 -8.85
N ASP A 175 1.38 -4.57 -9.04
CA ASP A 175 2.69 -4.85 -9.67
C ASP A 175 2.98 -4.01 -10.92
N LYS A 176 1.96 -3.85 -11.77
CA LYS A 176 2.12 -3.10 -13.01
C LYS A 176 2.25 -1.60 -12.75
N ILE A 177 1.52 -1.05 -11.78
CA ILE A 177 1.64 0.35 -11.36
C ILE A 177 2.99 0.58 -10.68
N GLU A 178 3.45 -0.36 -9.83
CA GLU A 178 4.79 -0.33 -9.23
C GLU A 178 5.87 -0.17 -10.31
N ARG A 179 5.89 -1.07 -11.30
CA ARG A 179 6.87 -1.01 -12.38
C ARG A 179 6.77 0.26 -13.22
N LEU A 180 5.54 0.68 -13.57
CA LEU A 180 5.35 1.85 -14.43
C LEU A 180 5.74 3.15 -13.72
N SER A 181 5.48 3.26 -12.42
CA SER A 181 5.84 4.43 -11.61
C SER A 181 7.35 4.54 -11.39
N ASP A 182 8.07 3.43 -11.24
CA ASP A 182 9.54 3.40 -11.22
C ASP A 182 10.16 3.87 -12.55
N LEU A 183 9.59 3.38 -13.67
CA LEU A 183 9.99 3.86 -15.00
C LEU A 183 9.68 5.34 -15.17
N LEU A 184 8.51 5.80 -14.74
CA LEU A 184 8.10 7.19 -14.85
C LEU A 184 8.99 8.13 -14.04
N SER A 185 9.33 7.78 -12.80
CA SER A 185 10.24 8.57 -11.97
C SER A 185 11.63 8.67 -12.59
N SER A 186 12.14 7.56 -13.13
CA SER A 186 13.43 7.51 -13.83
C SER A 186 13.44 8.39 -15.08
N GLU A 187 12.36 8.35 -15.88
CA GLU A 187 12.25 9.16 -17.10
C GLU A 187 12.09 10.65 -16.83
N ILE A 188 11.41 11.03 -15.74
CA ILE A 188 11.26 12.44 -15.37
C ILE A 188 12.56 12.97 -14.75
N GLY A 189 13.25 12.17 -13.94
CA GLY A 189 14.43 12.57 -13.18
C GLY A 189 15.60 13.03 -14.04
N GLU A 190 15.84 12.41 -15.21
CA GLU A 190 16.95 12.73 -16.14
C GLU A 190 18.29 13.10 -15.45
N SER A 191 18.68 12.45 -14.36
CA SER A 191 20.02 12.66 -13.80
C SER A 191 21.06 11.93 -14.64
N LYS A 192 22.25 12.55 -14.80
CA LYS A 192 23.41 11.91 -15.45
C LYS A 192 23.88 10.65 -14.71
N GLU A 193 23.51 10.51 -13.44
CA GLU A 193 23.78 9.35 -12.60
C GLU A 193 22.47 8.75 -12.11
N LYS A 194 22.31 7.43 -12.23
CA LYS A 194 21.13 6.73 -11.73
C LYS A 194 21.12 6.80 -10.21
N ILE A 195 20.19 7.56 -9.63
CA ILE A 195 20.04 7.66 -8.19
C ILE A 195 19.31 6.40 -7.72
N ASN A 196 19.99 5.51 -7.00
CA ASN A 196 19.34 4.37 -6.39
C ASN A 196 18.72 4.77 -5.03
N LEU A 197 17.43 5.11 -5.04
CA LEU A 197 16.71 5.48 -3.81
C LEU A 197 16.73 4.36 -2.76
N ASN A 198 16.83 3.10 -3.18
CA ASN A 198 16.91 1.91 -2.33
C ASN A 198 18.29 1.70 -1.69
N GLU A 199 19.24 2.61 -1.86
CA GLU A 199 20.53 2.57 -1.16
C GLU A 199 20.67 3.73 -0.15
N ILE A 200 19.69 4.63 -0.12
CA ILE A 200 19.77 5.87 0.67
C ILE A 200 19.18 5.64 2.06
N PRO A 201 19.96 5.77 3.15
CA PRO A 201 19.50 5.45 4.50
C PRO A 201 18.29 6.26 4.97
N SER A 202 18.20 7.54 4.60
CA SER A 202 17.07 8.40 4.96
C SER A 202 15.77 7.93 4.33
N ILE A 203 15.81 7.45 3.08
CA ILE A 203 14.63 6.90 2.38
C ILE A 203 14.17 5.62 3.05
N HIS A 204 15.10 4.72 3.40
CA HIS A 204 14.74 3.52 4.17
C HIS A 204 14.15 3.85 5.54
N ALA A 205 14.69 4.84 6.24
CA ALA A 205 14.16 5.26 7.53
C ALA A 205 12.74 5.81 7.39
N ALA A 206 12.48 6.64 6.38
CA ALA A 206 11.15 7.17 6.09
C ALA A 206 10.16 6.06 5.68
N PHE A 207 10.59 5.11 4.83
CA PHE A 207 9.78 3.95 4.45
C PHE A 207 9.43 3.08 5.67
N ARG A 208 10.42 2.74 6.51
CA ARG A 208 10.19 1.98 7.75
C ARG A 208 9.26 2.70 8.71
N ALA A 209 9.40 4.01 8.85
CA ALA A 209 8.50 4.80 9.67
C ALA A 209 7.06 4.72 9.15
N LEU A 210 6.85 4.86 7.84
CA LEU A 210 5.53 4.69 7.23
C LEU A 210 4.98 3.28 7.46
N PHE A 211 5.75 2.24 7.15
CA PHE A 211 5.30 0.86 7.30
C PHE A 211 4.97 0.52 8.75
N ASN A 212 5.82 0.91 9.70
CA ASN A 212 5.58 0.64 11.12
C ASN A 212 4.35 1.37 11.64
N ASN A 213 4.09 2.61 11.21
CA ASN A 213 2.88 3.33 11.61
C ASN A 213 1.63 2.77 10.93
N LEU A 214 1.74 2.32 9.68
CA LEU A 214 0.66 1.65 8.98
C LEU A 214 0.23 0.37 9.73
N MET A 215 1.17 -0.37 10.31
CA MET A 215 0.89 -1.64 11.01
C MET A 215 0.56 -1.48 12.50
N LYS A 216 0.40 -0.24 13.01
CA LYS A 216 0.05 0.02 14.41
C LYS A 216 -1.40 -0.39 14.71
N PRO A 217 -1.66 -1.16 15.77
CA PRO A 217 -3.02 -1.51 16.17
C PRO A 217 -3.95 -0.31 16.34
N GLU A 218 -3.42 0.80 16.88
CA GLU A 218 -4.20 2.00 17.22
C GLU A 218 -4.83 2.66 15.98
N VAL A 219 -4.16 2.58 14.82
CA VAL A 219 -4.68 3.09 13.54
C VAL A 219 -5.95 2.34 13.14
N PHE A 220 -6.00 1.04 13.42
CA PHE A 220 -7.15 0.18 13.12
C PHE A 220 -8.22 0.27 14.17
N GLU A 221 -7.88 0.24 15.45
CA GLU A 221 -8.84 0.36 16.54
C GLU A 221 -9.67 1.65 16.39
N LYS A 222 -9.01 2.77 16.08
CA LYS A 222 -9.68 4.04 15.77
C LYS A 222 -10.59 3.93 14.54
N ALA A 223 -10.11 3.31 13.45
CA ALA A 223 -10.84 3.22 12.20
C ALA A 223 -12.05 2.27 12.25
N PHE A 224 -11.96 1.16 12.99
CA PHE A 224 -13.03 0.16 13.13
C PHE A 224 -13.97 0.44 14.31
N HIS A 225 -13.52 1.20 15.32
CA HIS A 225 -14.29 1.53 16.53
C HIS A 225 -14.29 3.04 16.83
N PRO A 226 -14.83 3.89 15.93
CA PRO A 226 -14.75 5.35 16.06
C PRO A 226 -15.44 5.93 17.30
N ASN A 227 -16.28 5.15 18.00
CA ASN A 227 -17.03 5.58 19.19
C ASN A 227 -16.47 5.08 20.54
N GLN A 228 -15.27 4.50 20.56
CA GLN A 228 -14.53 4.33 21.82
C GLN A 228 -13.62 5.54 22.00
N SER A 229 -14.22 6.73 22.15
CA SER A 229 -13.53 7.82 22.82
C SER A 229 -13.18 7.29 24.21
N TYR A 230 -11.89 7.12 24.49
CA TYR A 230 -11.42 6.90 25.85
C TYR A 230 -12.07 7.97 26.72
N SER A 231 -13.06 7.55 27.52
CA SER A 231 -13.53 8.31 28.65
C SER A 231 -12.35 8.30 29.63
N GLU A 232 -11.42 9.23 29.42
CA GLU A 232 -10.45 9.60 30.44
C GLU A 232 -11.24 10.12 31.65
N GLU A 233 -10.94 9.52 32.79
CA GLU A 233 -11.53 9.74 34.12
C GLU A 233 -11.48 11.20 34.58
#